data_AF-A0A803NLB1-F1
#
_entry.id   AF-A0A803NLB1-F1
#
_cell.length_a   1.000
_cell.length_b   1.000
_cell.length_c   1.000
_cell.angle_alpha   90.00
_cell.angle_beta   90.00
_cell.angle_gamma   90.00
#
_symmetry.space_group_name_H-M   'P 1'
#
loop_
_entity.id
_entity.type
_entity.pdbx_description
1 polymer ?
#
loop_
_entity_poly.entity_id
_entity_poly.type
_entity_poly.pdbx_seq_one_letter_code
_entity_poly.pdbx_strand_id
1 'polypeptide(L)'
;MASVPSPYQTHVPLPSHPDEKSPIAEPQIFVVPIHIVTHASQLPAEFLEPSSERQIVIGFDCEGADLCRHGALCIMQLAFPDAIYLVDAIQGGEMLIKACKPALESSYITKVIHDCKRDSEALYFQFGIKLNNVVDTQIAYSLIEEQEGRARSSDDYISFVGLLADPRYCGIIF
;
A
#
# COMPACT_ATOMS: atom_id res chain seq x y z
N MET A 1 -30.75 16.93 12.36
CA MET A 1 -29.93 16.01 11.54
C MET A 1 -28.48 16.39 11.76
N ALA A 2 -27.65 15.49 12.29
CA ALA A 2 -26.22 15.78 12.46
C ALA A 2 -25.56 15.84 11.08
N SER A 3 -24.79 16.89 10.82
CA SER A 3 -24.00 17.01 9.59
C SER A 3 -22.97 15.90 9.55
N VAL A 4 -22.95 15.12 8.47
CA VAL A 4 -21.85 14.18 8.20
C VAL A 4 -20.57 15.02 8.10
N PRO A 5 -19.50 14.72 8.86
CA PRO A 5 -18.24 15.43 8.74
C PRO A 5 -17.75 15.39 7.29
N SER A 6 -17.18 16.50 6.80
CA SER A 6 -16.47 16.48 5.52
C SER A 6 -15.36 15.43 5.58
N PRO A 7 -15.19 14.60 4.54
CA PRO A 7 -14.12 13.61 4.51
C PRO A 7 -12.76 14.30 4.59
N TYR A 8 -11.81 13.67 5.27
CA TYR A 8 -10.41 14.07 5.22
C TYR A 8 -9.91 13.96 3.77
N GLN A 9 -8.95 14.79 3.37
CA GLN A 9 -8.45 14.83 1.99
C GLN A 9 -6.92 14.85 1.98
N THR A 10 -6.32 14.25 0.96
CA THR A 10 -4.87 14.32 0.69
C THR A 10 -4.60 14.55 -0.79
N HIS A 11 -3.36 14.91 -1.08
CA HIS A 11 -2.83 15.11 -2.41
C HIS A 11 -2.02 13.89 -2.83
N VAL A 12 -2.37 13.28 -3.97
CA VAL A 12 -1.57 12.20 -4.55
C VAL A 12 -0.80 12.75 -5.75
N PRO A 13 0.55 12.80 -5.69
CA PRO A 13 1.36 13.13 -6.85
C PRO A 13 1.44 11.89 -7.76
N LEU A 14 0.60 11.83 -8.80
CA LEU A 14 0.82 10.88 -9.89
C LEU A 14 1.73 11.54 -10.93
N PRO A 15 2.80 10.86 -11.40
CA PRO A 15 3.54 11.34 -12.55
C PRO A 15 2.63 11.31 -13.79
N SER A 16 2.66 12.39 -14.57
CA SER A 16 2.08 12.41 -15.92
C SER A 16 2.70 11.30 -16.77
N HIS A 17 1.89 10.66 -17.62
CA HIS A 17 2.32 9.58 -18.51
C HIS A 17 3.64 9.92 -19.25
N PRO A 18 4.59 8.98 -19.35
CA PRO A 18 5.91 9.23 -19.95
C PRO A 18 5.91 9.56 -21.45
N ASP A 19 4.77 9.44 -22.14
CA ASP A 19 4.65 9.72 -23.58
C ASP A 19 4.35 11.19 -23.92
N GLU A 20 4.11 12.07 -22.93
CA GLU A 20 3.97 13.50 -23.20
C GLU A 20 5.34 14.21 -23.21
N LYS A 21 5.90 14.36 -24.41
CA LYS A 21 7.00 15.30 -24.70
C LYS A 21 6.53 16.76 -24.56
N SER A 22 6.11 17.17 -23.37
CA SER A 22 5.86 18.57 -23.02
C SER A 22 6.84 19.04 -21.94
N PRO A 23 7.35 20.28 -22.04
CA PRO A 23 8.30 20.81 -21.07
C PRO A 23 7.62 20.94 -19.70
N ILE A 24 8.11 20.17 -18.73
CA ILE A 24 7.73 20.21 -17.30
C ILE A 24 6.20 20.29 -17.12
N ALA A 25 5.50 19.17 -17.35
CA ALA A 25 4.12 19.06 -16.90
C ALA A 25 4.12 19.23 -15.37
N GLU A 26 3.46 20.28 -14.87
CA GLU A 26 3.20 20.42 -13.43
C GLU A 26 2.50 19.14 -12.95
N PRO A 27 2.91 18.54 -11.83
CA PRO A 27 2.27 17.33 -11.33
C PRO A 27 0.78 17.62 -11.16
N GLN A 28 -0.08 16.85 -11.83
CA GLN A 28 -1.52 16.94 -11.61
C GLN A 28 -1.79 16.46 -10.18
N ILE A 29 -1.99 17.43 -9.29
CA ILE A 29 -2.30 17.16 -7.89
C ILE A 29 -3.76 16.73 -7.82
N PHE A 30 -4.00 15.42 -7.70
CA PHE A 30 -5.33 14.89 -7.44
C PHE A 30 -5.62 14.95 -5.95
N VAL A 31 -6.75 15.56 -5.60
CA VAL A 31 -7.28 15.52 -4.24
C VAL A 31 -8.12 14.26 -4.11
N VAL A 32 -7.71 13.36 -3.23
CA VAL A 32 -8.45 12.12 -2.94
C VAL A 32 -8.95 12.13 -1.50
N PRO A 33 -10.15 11.59 -1.22
CA PRO A 33 -10.64 11.44 0.14
C PRO A 33 -9.83 10.38 0.91
N ILE A 34 -9.79 10.57 2.23
CA ILE A 34 -9.32 9.59 3.20
C ILE A 34 -10.52 9.13 4.03
N HIS A 35 -10.75 7.82 4.07
CA HIS A 35 -11.82 7.18 4.81
C HIS A 35 -11.25 6.46 6.04
N ILE A 36 -11.77 6.76 7.22
CA ILE A 36 -11.52 5.96 8.42
C ILE A 36 -12.57 4.85 8.45
N VAL A 37 -12.10 3.61 8.39
CA VAL A 37 -12.92 2.40 8.25
C VAL A 37 -12.93 1.66 9.58
N THR A 38 -14.12 1.53 10.16
CA THR A 38 -14.36 0.76 11.40
C THR A 38 -15.38 -0.37 11.15
N HIS A 39 -16.03 -0.38 9.98
CA HIS A 39 -16.96 -1.41 9.53
C HIS A 39 -16.70 -1.79 8.08
N ALA A 40 -16.86 -3.08 7.75
CA ALA A 40 -16.55 -3.61 6.42
C ALA A 40 -17.34 -2.92 5.31
N SER A 41 -18.58 -2.51 5.57
CA SER A 41 -19.44 -1.81 4.59
C SER A 41 -18.92 -0.44 4.14
N GLN A 42 -17.86 0.09 4.78
CA GLN A 42 -17.20 1.33 4.37
C GLN A 42 -16.06 1.08 3.37
N LEU A 43 -15.74 -0.17 3.07
CA LEU A 43 -14.75 -0.55 2.06
C LEU A 43 -15.41 -0.66 0.67
N PRO A 44 -14.63 -0.49 -0.42
CA PRO A 44 -15.12 -0.69 -1.78
C PRO A 44 -15.67 -2.11 -2.00
N ALA A 45 -16.78 -2.22 -2.74
CA ALA A 45 -17.40 -3.50 -3.03
C ALA A 45 -16.45 -4.42 -3.81
N GLU A 46 -15.71 -3.88 -4.77
CA GLU A 46 -14.70 -4.60 -5.55
C GLU A 46 -13.52 -5.13 -4.71
N PHE A 47 -13.31 -4.57 -3.51
CA PHE A 47 -12.31 -5.07 -2.56
C PHE A 47 -12.89 -6.20 -1.70
N LEU A 48 -14.14 -6.08 -1.25
CA LEU A 48 -14.80 -7.15 -0.50
C LEU A 48 -15.14 -8.36 -1.36
N GLU A 49 -15.44 -8.13 -2.64
CA GLU A 49 -15.89 -9.12 -3.62
C GLU A 49 -15.02 -9.06 -4.89
N PRO A 50 -13.75 -9.50 -4.82
CA PRO A 50 -12.86 -9.47 -5.97
C PRO A 50 -13.35 -10.37 -7.10
N SER A 51 -13.30 -9.87 -8.34
CA SER A 51 -13.79 -10.55 -9.53
C SER A 51 -12.70 -10.67 -10.61
N SER A 52 -12.73 -11.75 -11.38
CA SER A 52 -11.86 -11.92 -12.56
C SER A 52 -12.15 -10.91 -13.67
N GLU A 53 -13.34 -10.30 -13.67
CA GLU A 53 -13.76 -9.31 -14.68
C GLU A 53 -13.10 -7.95 -14.47
N ARG A 54 -12.62 -7.67 -13.26
CA ARG A 54 -12.00 -6.39 -12.91
C ARG A 54 -10.79 -6.63 -12.01
N GLN A 55 -9.62 -6.51 -12.61
CA GLN A 55 -8.38 -6.46 -11.86
C GLN A 55 -8.14 -5.06 -11.33
N ILE A 56 -7.68 -4.95 -10.08
CA ILE A 56 -7.31 -3.67 -9.48
C ILE A 56 -5.93 -3.76 -8.83
N VAL A 57 -5.27 -2.61 -8.73
CA VAL A 57 -3.98 -2.46 -8.06
C VAL A 57 -4.17 -1.49 -6.91
N ILE A 58 -3.66 -1.87 -5.73
CA ILE A 58 -3.73 -1.04 -4.53
C ILE A 58 -2.34 -0.94 -3.89
N GLY A 59 -2.05 0.21 -3.29
CA GLY A 59 -1.00 0.30 -2.28
C GLY A 59 -1.49 -0.33 -0.97
N PHE A 60 -0.63 -1.08 -0.29
CA PHE A 60 -0.96 -1.75 0.95
C PHE A 60 0.19 -1.64 1.95
N ASP A 61 -0.16 -1.37 3.20
CA ASP A 61 0.77 -1.29 4.32
C ASP A 61 0.03 -1.64 5.62
N CYS A 62 0.76 -2.10 6.63
CA CYS A 62 0.22 -2.38 7.97
C CYS A 62 1.09 -1.73 9.04
N GLU A 63 0.45 -1.21 10.08
CA GLU A 63 1.16 -0.72 11.27
C GLU A 63 0.59 -1.34 12.54
N GLY A 64 1.45 -1.52 13.54
CA GLY A 64 1.10 -2.27 14.73
C GLY A 64 2.10 -2.16 15.87
N ALA A 65 1.70 -2.62 17.04
CA ALA A 65 2.60 -2.80 18.18
C ALA A 65 3.36 -4.12 18.00
N ASP A 66 4.70 -4.05 17.89
CA ASP A 66 5.58 -5.19 17.62
C ASP A 66 5.07 -6.06 16.45
N LEU A 67 4.67 -5.42 15.34
CA LEU A 67 3.98 -6.05 14.22
C LEU A 67 4.74 -7.29 13.71
N CYS A 68 4.21 -8.46 14.07
CA CYS A 68 4.72 -9.78 13.71
C CYS A 68 3.71 -10.85 14.15
N ARG A 69 4.15 -12.10 14.30
CA ARG A 69 3.34 -13.23 14.78
C ARG A 69 2.69 -13.09 16.16
N HIS A 70 3.25 -12.29 17.07
CA HIS A 70 2.77 -12.14 18.46
C HIS A 70 2.46 -10.70 18.88
N GLY A 71 2.68 -9.74 17.98
CA GLY A 71 2.28 -8.36 18.20
C GLY A 71 0.80 -8.15 17.96
N ALA A 72 0.43 -6.91 17.67
CA ALA A 72 -0.93 -6.54 17.32
C ALA A 72 -0.93 -5.67 16.05
N LEU A 73 -1.71 -6.09 15.06
CA LEU A 73 -2.10 -5.21 13.96
C LEU A 73 -3.02 -4.11 14.50
N CYS A 74 -2.65 -2.85 14.29
CA CYS A 74 -3.43 -1.69 14.76
C CYS A 74 -4.17 -0.99 13.61
N ILE A 75 -3.56 -0.95 12.43
CA ILE A 75 -4.13 -0.29 11.26
C ILE A 75 -3.65 -0.99 9.98
N MET A 76 -4.53 -1.04 8.97
CA MET A 76 -4.13 -1.32 7.58
C MET A 76 -4.42 -0.09 6.72
N GLN A 77 -3.47 0.26 5.86
CA GLN A 77 -3.57 1.39 4.95
C GLN A 77 -3.77 0.84 3.54
N LEU A 78 -4.86 1.26 2.89
CA LEU A 78 -5.18 0.87 1.51
C LEU A 78 -5.21 2.11 0.64
N ALA A 79 -4.37 2.14 -0.39
CA ALA A 79 -4.34 3.22 -1.37
C ALA A 79 -4.95 2.75 -2.70
N PHE A 80 -6.12 3.30 -3.04
CA PHE A 80 -6.76 3.14 -4.34
C PHE A 80 -6.41 4.34 -5.24
N PRO A 81 -6.60 4.24 -6.56
CA PRO A 81 -6.34 5.35 -7.48
C PRO A 81 -7.10 6.65 -7.14
N ASP A 82 -8.26 6.52 -6.50
CA ASP A 82 -9.19 7.61 -6.25
C ASP A 82 -9.51 7.86 -4.76
N ALA A 83 -8.97 7.05 -3.83
CA ALA A 83 -9.23 7.18 -2.40
C ALA A 83 -8.19 6.46 -1.52
N ILE A 84 -8.05 6.90 -0.28
CA ILE A 84 -7.26 6.22 0.77
C ILE A 84 -8.20 5.69 1.85
N TYR A 85 -7.96 4.46 2.33
CA TYR A 85 -8.71 3.86 3.43
C TYR A 85 -7.75 3.51 4.56
N LEU A 86 -8.07 4.03 5.75
CA LEU A 86 -7.40 3.74 7.01
C LEU A 86 -8.28 2.78 7.80
N VAL A 87 -7.97 1.50 7.74
CA VAL A 87 -8.74 0.42 8.37
C VAL A 87 -8.28 0.28 9.82
N ASP A 88 -9.13 0.72 10.75
CA ASP A 88 -8.85 0.66 12.18
C ASP A 88 -9.06 -0.77 12.69
N ALA A 89 -7.96 -1.51 12.86
CA ALA A 89 -7.98 -2.89 13.34
C ALA A 89 -8.35 -2.99 14.83
N ILE A 90 -8.15 -1.92 15.59
CA ILE A 90 -8.46 -1.87 17.03
C ILE A 90 -9.96 -1.70 17.22
N GLN A 91 -10.56 -0.70 16.58
CA GLN A 91 -12.00 -0.43 16.71
C GLN A 91 -12.85 -1.40 15.90
N GLY A 92 -12.44 -1.73 14.67
CA GLY A 92 -13.17 -2.68 13.82
C GLY A 92 -12.94 -4.15 14.20
N GLY A 93 -11.85 -4.43 14.90
CA GLY A 93 -11.52 -5.75 15.42
C GLY A 93 -11.30 -6.81 14.34
N GLU A 94 -11.22 -8.07 14.79
CA GLU A 94 -10.95 -9.24 13.95
C GLU A 94 -11.97 -9.40 12.80
N MET A 95 -13.24 -9.03 13.03
CA MET A 95 -14.29 -9.12 12.02
C MET A 95 -13.97 -8.25 10.80
N LEU A 96 -13.54 -7.00 11.03
CA LEU A 96 -13.18 -6.09 9.96
C LEU A 96 -11.97 -6.60 9.18
N ILE A 97 -10.92 -7.04 9.88
CA ILE A 97 -9.70 -7.55 9.23
C ILE A 97 -10.00 -8.80 8.41
N LYS A 98 -10.81 -9.73 8.92
CA LYS A 98 -11.24 -10.93 8.17
C LYS A 98 -12.15 -10.60 6.99
N ALA A 99 -12.90 -9.50 7.03
CA ALA A 99 -13.68 -9.06 5.86
C ALA A 99 -12.77 -8.65 4.69
N CYS A 100 -11.53 -8.25 4.94
CA CYS A 100 -10.54 -7.95 3.90
C CYS A 100 -9.90 -9.21 3.29
N LYS A 101 -10.08 -10.39 3.89
CA LYS A 101 -9.45 -11.65 3.45
C LYS A 101 -9.67 -11.95 1.96
N PRO A 102 -10.89 -11.84 1.38
CA PRO A 102 -11.09 -12.10 -0.03
C PRO A 102 -10.16 -11.29 -0.92
N ALA A 103 -10.00 -9.98 -0.67
CA ALA A 103 -9.07 -9.14 -1.42
C ALA A 103 -7.60 -9.49 -1.21
N LEU A 104 -7.20 -9.69 0.05
CA LEU A 104 -5.80 -9.90 0.41
C LEU A 104 -5.27 -11.24 -0.14
N GLU A 105 -6.12 -12.26 -0.24
CA GLU A 105 -5.78 -13.57 -0.82
C GLU A 105 -6.05 -13.65 -2.35
N SER A 106 -6.73 -12.65 -2.93
CA SER A 106 -7.12 -12.66 -4.34
C SER A 106 -5.93 -12.51 -5.29
N SER A 107 -5.98 -13.26 -6.39
CA SER A 107 -5.10 -13.10 -7.56
C SER A 107 -5.54 -11.98 -8.52
N TYR A 108 -6.72 -11.39 -8.31
CA TYR A 108 -7.27 -10.31 -9.14
C TYR A 108 -6.95 -8.92 -8.59
N ILE A 109 -6.49 -8.85 -7.34
CA ILE A 109 -6.07 -7.62 -6.69
C ILE A 109 -4.57 -7.69 -6.48
N THR A 110 -3.82 -6.78 -7.10
CA THR A 110 -2.38 -6.66 -6.89
C THR A 110 -2.12 -5.73 -5.71
N LYS A 111 -1.37 -6.21 -4.73
CA LYS A 111 -0.96 -5.39 -3.58
C LYS A 111 0.47 -4.92 -3.80
N VAL A 112 0.64 -3.62 -3.99
CA VAL A 112 1.96 -2.98 -4.05
C VAL A 112 2.38 -2.64 -2.63
N ILE A 113 3.46 -3.24 -2.17
CA ILE A 113 3.93 -3.16 -0.77
C ILE A 113 5.43 -2.83 -0.78
N HIS A 114 5.94 -2.25 0.30
CA HIS A 114 7.37 -2.13 0.53
C HIS A 114 7.79 -3.05 1.67
N ASP A 115 8.60 -4.07 1.38
CA ASP A 115 9.09 -5.03 2.39
C ASP A 115 7.97 -5.75 3.16
N CYS A 116 7.17 -6.55 2.45
CA CYS A 116 5.93 -7.13 2.98
C CYS A 116 6.11 -8.21 4.06
N LYS A 117 7.35 -8.47 4.53
CA LYS A 117 7.67 -9.62 5.39
C LYS A 117 6.87 -9.58 6.69
N ARG A 118 6.87 -8.44 7.39
CA ARG A 118 6.20 -8.27 8.68
C ARG A 118 4.68 -8.22 8.55
N ASP A 119 4.18 -7.55 7.51
CA ASP A 119 2.74 -7.50 7.22
C ASP A 119 2.19 -8.90 6.97
N SER A 120 2.89 -9.68 6.13
CA SER A 120 2.52 -11.05 5.80
C SER A 120 2.54 -11.96 7.02
N GLU A 121 3.56 -11.87 7.89
CA GLU A 121 3.60 -12.60 9.16
C GLU A 121 2.41 -12.23 10.07
N ALA A 122 2.13 -10.94 10.24
CA ALA A 122 1.02 -10.48 11.08
C ALA A 122 -0.34 -10.98 10.55
N LEU A 123 -0.61 -10.78 9.26
CA LEU A 123 -1.84 -11.23 8.60
C LEU A 123 -2.04 -12.75 8.73
N TYR A 124 -0.97 -13.52 8.51
CA TYR A 124 -1.05 -14.98 8.55
C TYR A 124 -1.27 -15.51 9.97
N PHE A 125 -0.44 -15.10 10.93
CA PHE A 125 -0.46 -15.67 12.27
C PHE A 125 -1.58 -15.11 13.15
N GLN A 126 -1.95 -13.83 13.00
CA GLN A 126 -3.00 -13.21 13.81
C GLN A 126 -4.41 -13.44 13.23
N PHE A 127 -4.55 -13.52 11.90
CA PHE A 127 -5.87 -13.55 11.24
C PHE A 127 -6.10 -14.72 10.27
N GLY A 128 -5.08 -15.54 10.00
CA GLY A 128 -5.17 -16.64 9.05
C GLY A 128 -5.34 -16.17 7.60
N ILE A 129 -4.80 -15.00 7.26
CA ILE A 129 -4.87 -14.39 5.92
C ILE A 129 -3.54 -14.63 5.20
N LYS A 130 -3.60 -15.28 4.03
CA LYS A 130 -2.43 -15.57 3.17
C LYS A 130 -2.32 -14.52 2.07
N LEU A 131 -1.52 -13.50 2.33
CA LEU A 131 -1.26 -12.45 1.36
C LEU A 131 -0.76 -13.05 0.02
N ASN A 132 -1.41 -12.69 -1.08
CA ASN A 132 -1.18 -13.26 -2.42
C ASN A 132 -1.07 -12.14 -3.47
N ASN A 133 -0.47 -12.39 -4.63
CA ASN A 133 -0.36 -11.40 -5.73
C ASN A 133 0.23 -10.05 -5.27
N VAL A 134 1.43 -10.13 -4.70
CA VAL A 134 2.18 -8.99 -4.15
C VAL A 134 3.25 -8.53 -5.14
N VAL A 135 3.37 -7.21 -5.30
CA VAL A 135 4.51 -6.55 -5.92
C VAL A 135 5.27 -5.83 -4.82
N ASP A 136 6.41 -6.39 -4.42
CA ASP A 136 7.26 -5.80 -3.39
C ASP A 136 8.26 -4.83 -4.02
N THR A 137 8.14 -3.55 -3.69
CA THR A 137 8.96 -2.48 -4.24
C THR A 137 10.42 -2.54 -3.77
N GLN A 138 10.72 -3.12 -2.60
CA GLN A 138 12.10 -3.34 -2.14
C GLN A 138 12.78 -4.39 -3.02
N ILE A 139 12.09 -5.51 -3.30
CA ILE A 139 12.60 -6.56 -4.19
C ILE A 139 12.74 -6.03 -5.62
N ALA A 140 11.74 -5.28 -6.12
CA ALA A 140 11.80 -4.69 -7.45
C ALA A 140 13.02 -3.77 -7.60
N TYR A 141 13.30 -2.92 -6.60
CA TYR A 141 14.49 -2.07 -6.58
C TYR A 141 15.78 -2.91 -6.64
N SER A 142 15.92 -3.94 -5.79
CA SER A 142 17.10 -4.81 -5.78
C SER A 142 17.33 -5.54 -7.12
N LEU A 143 16.27 -5.99 -7.78
CA LEU A 143 16.37 -6.62 -9.11
C LEU A 143 16.79 -5.64 -10.20
N ILE A 144 16.32 -4.38 -10.15
CA ILE A 144 16.76 -3.33 -11.07
C ILE A 144 18.25 -3.02 -10.87
N GLU A 145 18.71 -2.95 -9.62
CA GLU A 145 20.13 -2.76 -9.29
C GLU A 145 21.01 -3.87 -9.88
N GLU A 146 20.61 -5.13 -9.71
CA GLU A 146 21.32 -6.29 -10.24
C GLU A 146 21.39 -6.25 -11.78
N GLN A 147 20.30 -5.88 -12.45
CA GLN A 147 20.27 -5.73 -13.92
C GLN A 147 21.18 -4.61 -14.42
N GLU A 148 21.36 -3.54 -13.63
CA GLU A 148 22.31 -2.47 -13.93
C GLU A 148 23.77 -2.81 -13.56
N GLY A 149 24.03 -4.06 -13.11
CA GLY A 149 25.37 -4.54 -12.76
C GLY A 149 25.87 -4.06 -11.40
N ARG A 150 24.99 -3.50 -10.56
CA ARG A 150 25.32 -3.14 -9.18
C ARG A 150 25.08 -4.36 -8.29
N ALA A 151 26.15 -4.87 -7.69
CA ALA A 151 26.04 -5.95 -6.72
C ALA A 151 25.39 -5.43 -5.45
N ARG A 152 24.17 -5.89 -5.15
CA ARG A 152 23.52 -5.74 -3.83
C ARG A 152 23.14 -7.12 -3.32
N SER A 153 23.31 -7.33 -2.02
CA SER A 153 22.78 -8.54 -1.40
C SER A 153 21.25 -8.44 -1.34
N SER A 154 20.54 -9.57 -1.39
CA SER A 154 19.08 -9.60 -1.21
C SER A 154 18.64 -9.15 0.19
N ASP A 155 19.57 -9.11 1.15
CA ASP A 155 19.35 -8.66 2.53
C ASP A 155 19.82 -7.21 2.76
N ASP A 156 20.33 -6.52 1.72
CA ASP A 156 20.71 -5.11 1.82
C ASP A 156 19.45 -4.24 1.75
N TYR A 157 18.93 -3.89 2.92
CA TYR A 157 17.84 -2.92 3.02
C TYR A 157 18.19 -1.61 2.29
N ILE A 158 17.17 -1.02 1.68
CA ILE A 158 17.26 0.33 1.15
C ILE A 158 17.46 1.27 2.35
N SER A 159 18.69 1.78 2.51
CA SER A 159 19.01 2.72 3.58
C SER A 159 18.76 4.14 3.13
N PHE A 160 18.42 5.03 4.07
CA PHE A 160 18.27 6.46 3.80
C PHE A 160 19.53 7.06 3.17
N VAL A 161 20.71 6.69 3.69
CA VAL A 161 22.00 7.13 3.15
C VAL A 161 22.20 6.60 1.72
N GLY A 162 21.85 5.34 1.47
CA GLY A 162 21.91 4.74 0.14
C GLY A 162 20.96 5.42 -0.87
N LEU A 163 19.75 5.78 -0.43
CA LEU A 163 18.80 6.55 -1.23
C LEU A 163 19.35 7.93 -1.58
N LEU A 164 19.89 8.67 -0.62
CA LEU A 164 20.48 9.99 -0.87
C LEU A 164 21.71 9.92 -1.80
N ALA A 165 22.43 8.80 -1.79
CA ALA A 165 23.57 8.57 -2.68
C ALA A 165 23.16 8.10 -4.09
N ASP A 166 21.91 7.65 -4.29
CA ASP A 166 21.42 7.18 -5.57
C ASP A 166 21.09 8.39 -6.48
N PRO A 167 21.80 8.57 -7.62
CA PRO A 167 21.59 9.73 -8.49
C PRO A 167 20.19 9.75 -9.15
N ARG A 168 19.43 8.65 -9.09
CA ARG A 168 18.04 8.58 -9.57
C ARG A 168 17.03 9.00 -8.50
N TYR A 169 17.45 9.10 -7.23
CA TYR A 169 16.58 9.56 -6.15
C TYR A 169 16.35 11.06 -6.29
N CYS A 170 15.15 11.44 -6.76
CA CYS A 170 14.76 12.83 -7.02
C CYS A 170 14.49 13.68 -5.76
N GLY A 171 15.01 13.27 -4.60
CA GLY A 171 14.89 14.04 -3.36
C GLY A 171 15.69 15.35 -3.48
N ILE A 172 15.01 16.48 -3.32
CA ILE A 172 15.64 17.80 -3.25
C ILE A 172 16.81 17.72 -2.25
N ILE A 173 18.02 17.99 -2.72
CA ILE A 173 19.20 18.16 -1.86
C ILE A 173 18.90 19.40 -1.01
N PHE A 174 18.64 19.21 0.29
CA PHE A 174 18.49 20.30 1.25
C PHE A 174 19.82 21.03 1.48
#